data_AF-A0A5K3FG89-F1
#
_entry.id   AF-A0A5K3FG89-F1
#
_cell.length_a   1.000
_cell.length_b   1.000
_cell.length_c   1.000
_cell.angle_alpha   90.00
_cell.angle_beta   90.00
_cell.angle_gamma   90.00
#
_symmetry.space_group_name_H-M   'P 1'
#
loop_
_entity.id
_entity.type
_entity.pdbx_description
1 polymer ?
#
loop_
_entity_poly.entity_id
_entity_poly.type
_entity_poly.pdbx_seq_one_letter_code
_entity_poly.pdbx_strand_id
1 'polypeptide(L)'
;MATGCSEFYRVRRFLRPYFLISSSQMLKKTIKCLWNTLPELASFLLLLMLWILSSTVAAMCLFSGPLRQKSGNLSRDPSLSSKRRGLGWLYETFYNLIILLTTANHPDVILSNYNENRAASFFDIIFLAVGTYIFMNIFTAIMYNQFRGYLHSSVEKRIFRRRVAVRAAFEVLKSRDLIPVVDADKILQLLDEVQMPSWKKAVISTKLMAQYDGNPLKVNEFMDVFRLLDLAAPPRTPVLVRQFTSPIASQVQLFCLSNLYRKIELFLSIVNVVCIVLQLVAFEDAETPSFAFLMINTCFAGVYMLEIGVSVWIHGWRASLLTPVTIFDLVVSTSNLV
;
A
#
# COMPACT_ATOMS: atom_id res chain seq x y z
N MET A 1 -46.01 -3.77 11.54
CA MET A 1 -45.90 -5.00 10.73
C MET A 1 -44.60 -4.94 9.92
N ALA A 2 -43.53 -5.57 10.41
CA ALA A 2 -42.33 -5.74 9.60
C ALA A 2 -42.62 -6.83 8.57
N THR A 3 -42.69 -6.45 7.30
CA THR A 3 -42.86 -7.38 6.18
C THR A 3 -41.69 -8.36 6.18
N GLY A 4 -41.98 -9.64 6.44
CA GLY A 4 -41.01 -10.72 6.52
C GLY A 4 -40.26 -10.88 5.21
N CYS A 5 -39.00 -10.47 5.19
CA CYS A 5 -38.12 -10.66 4.06
C CYS A 5 -37.28 -11.93 4.30
N SER A 6 -37.89 -13.11 4.08
CA SER A 6 -37.27 -14.43 4.22
C SER A 6 -36.49 -14.84 2.96
N GLU A 7 -35.62 -13.95 2.49
CA GLU A 7 -34.74 -14.23 1.35
C GLU A 7 -33.44 -14.86 1.87
N PHE A 8 -33.30 -16.19 1.69
CA PHE A 8 -32.14 -16.96 2.16
C PHE A 8 -30.84 -16.56 1.44
N TYR A 9 -30.89 -16.29 0.12
CA TYR A 9 -29.72 -15.91 -0.67
C TYR A 9 -29.83 -14.47 -1.17
N ARG A 10 -29.06 -13.55 -0.57
CA ARG A 10 -29.05 -12.13 -0.96
C ARG A 10 -27.96 -11.84 -1.99
N VAL A 11 -28.18 -12.27 -3.24
CA VAL A 11 -27.23 -12.13 -4.36
C VAL A 11 -26.77 -10.67 -4.58
N ARG A 12 -27.64 -9.69 -4.31
CA ARG A 12 -27.34 -8.25 -4.35
C ARG A 12 -26.13 -7.81 -3.53
N ARG A 13 -25.71 -8.56 -2.51
CA ARG A 13 -24.51 -8.25 -1.72
C ARG A 13 -23.22 -8.45 -2.53
N PHE A 14 -23.19 -9.43 -3.44
CA PHE A 14 -22.04 -9.67 -4.31
C PHE A 14 -21.83 -8.57 -5.36
N LEU A 15 -22.86 -7.78 -5.68
CA LEU A 15 -22.77 -6.63 -6.59
C LEU A 15 -22.23 -5.36 -5.92
N ARG A 16 -22.12 -5.30 -4.59
CA ARG A 16 -21.64 -4.09 -3.88
C ARG A 16 -20.19 -3.72 -4.23
N PRO A 17 -19.22 -4.66 -4.27
CA PRO A 17 -17.86 -4.35 -4.70
C PRO A 17 -17.79 -3.84 -6.15
N TYR A 18 -18.72 -4.27 -7.01
CA TYR A 18 -18.78 -3.80 -8.40
C TYR A 18 -19.02 -2.29 -8.49
N PHE A 19 -19.88 -1.71 -7.63
CA PHE A 19 -20.09 -0.25 -7.61
C PHE A 19 -18.83 0.51 -7.19
N LEU A 20 -18.04 -0.04 -6.27
CA LEU A 20 -16.76 0.54 -5.84
C LEU A 20 -15.68 0.42 -6.93
N ILE A 21 -15.64 -0.71 -7.65
CA ILE A 21 -14.79 -0.88 -8.82
C ILE A 21 -15.23 0.07 -9.95
N SER A 22 -16.54 0.25 -10.13
CA SER A 22 -17.09 1.10 -11.16
C SER A 22 -16.78 2.59 -10.94
N SER A 23 -16.74 3.05 -9.69
CA SER A 23 -16.43 4.44 -9.37
C SER A 23 -14.93 4.76 -9.52
N SER A 24 -14.04 3.79 -9.33
CA SER A 24 -12.58 4.02 -9.34
C SER A 24 -11.92 3.62 -10.67
N GLN A 25 -11.45 4.63 -11.41
CA GLN A 25 -10.68 4.44 -12.65
C GLN A 25 -9.35 3.71 -12.41
N MET A 26 -8.72 3.90 -11.24
CA MET A 26 -7.49 3.19 -10.91
C MET A 26 -7.75 1.71 -10.68
N LEU A 27 -8.80 1.38 -9.92
CA LEU A 27 -9.15 0.01 -9.60
C LEU A 27 -9.54 -0.80 -10.84
N LYS A 28 -10.31 -0.19 -11.77
CA LYS A 28 -10.61 -0.81 -13.07
C LYS A 28 -9.34 -1.20 -13.82
N LYS A 29 -8.36 -0.31 -13.88
CA LYS A 29 -7.11 -0.58 -14.62
C LYS A 29 -6.26 -1.63 -13.90
N THR A 30 -6.19 -1.62 -12.56
CA THR A 30 -5.48 -2.64 -11.78
C THR A 30 -6.11 -4.02 -11.95
N ILE A 31 -7.43 -4.13 -11.90
CA ILE A 31 -8.13 -5.40 -12.14
C ILE A 31 -7.90 -5.86 -13.58
N LYS A 32 -8.00 -4.95 -14.56
CA LYS A 32 -7.73 -5.29 -15.95
C LYS A 32 -6.29 -5.77 -16.16
N CYS A 33 -5.33 -5.18 -15.46
CA CYS A 33 -3.95 -5.66 -15.42
C CYS A 33 -3.88 -7.08 -14.88
N LEU A 34 -4.46 -7.34 -13.71
CA LEU A 34 -4.44 -8.66 -13.08
C LEU A 34 -5.02 -9.74 -14.01
N TRP A 35 -6.15 -9.44 -14.66
CA TRP A 35 -6.78 -10.34 -15.63
C TRP A 35 -5.91 -10.61 -16.86
N ASN A 36 -5.20 -9.58 -17.35
CA ASN A 36 -4.30 -9.74 -18.48
C ASN A 36 -3.03 -10.51 -18.11
N THR A 37 -2.59 -10.47 -16.85
CA THR A 37 -1.42 -11.20 -16.35
C THR A 37 -1.72 -12.68 -16.05
N LEU A 38 -2.98 -13.01 -15.75
CA LEU A 38 -3.43 -14.38 -15.44
C LEU A 38 -3.02 -15.47 -16.47
N PRO A 39 -3.10 -15.26 -17.80
CA PRO A 39 -2.63 -16.27 -18.77
C PRO A 39 -1.13 -16.54 -18.69
N GLU A 40 -0.32 -15.52 -18.39
CA GLU A 40 1.13 -15.68 -18.25
C GLU A 40 1.48 -16.45 -16.97
N LEU A 41 0.70 -16.26 -15.91
CA LEU A 41 0.81 -17.05 -14.67
C LEU A 41 0.31 -18.49 -14.82
N ALA A 42 -0.58 -18.77 -15.78
CA ALA A 42 -1.19 -20.09 -15.94
C ALA A 42 -0.15 -21.18 -16.21
N SER A 43 0.88 -20.88 -17.01
CA SER A 43 1.99 -21.81 -17.29
C SER A 43 2.79 -22.14 -16.03
N PHE A 44 3.09 -21.13 -15.21
CA PHE A 44 3.76 -21.28 -13.93
C PHE A 44 2.89 -22.05 -12.92
N LEU A 45 1.60 -21.74 -12.83
CA LEU A 45 0.66 -22.45 -11.96
C LEU A 45 0.51 -23.92 -12.35
N LEU A 46 0.54 -24.22 -13.65
CA LEU A 46 0.56 -25.60 -14.15
C LEU A 46 1.84 -26.32 -13.71
N LEU A 47 3.00 -25.68 -13.84
CA LEU A 47 4.27 -26.24 -13.37
C LEU A 47 4.25 -26.51 -11.85
N LEU A 48 3.71 -25.57 -11.07
CA LEU A 48 3.52 -25.75 -9.63
C LEU A 48 2.55 -26.90 -9.32
N MET A 49 1.44 -27.00 -10.04
CA MET A 49 0.49 -28.10 -9.91
C MET A 49 1.15 -29.44 -10.21
N LEU A 50 1.97 -29.51 -11.27
CA LEU A 50 2.71 -30.72 -11.65
C LEU A 50 3.72 -31.10 -10.57
N TRP A 51 4.43 -30.13 -9.98
CA TRP A 51 5.32 -30.35 -8.84
C TRP A 51 4.60 -30.93 -7.62
N ILE A 52 3.43 -30.39 -7.28
CA ILE A 52 2.62 -30.89 -6.17
C ILE A 52 2.12 -32.31 -6.48
N LEU A 53 1.66 -32.57 -7.71
CA LEU A 53 1.19 -33.90 -8.12
C LEU A 53 2.33 -34.93 -8.11
N SER A 54 3.51 -34.60 -8.62
CA SER A 54 4.66 -35.51 -8.59
C SER A 54 5.11 -35.81 -7.16
N SER A 55 5.11 -34.78 -6.30
CA SER A 55 5.39 -34.91 -4.88
C SER A 55 4.30 -35.70 -4.15
N THR A 56 3.03 -35.61 -4.57
CA THR A 56 1.93 -36.42 -4.05
C THR A 56 2.15 -37.89 -4.36
N VAL A 57 2.49 -38.23 -5.61
CA VAL A 57 2.77 -39.62 -6.00
C VAL A 57 4.01 -40.15 -5.27
N ALA A 58 5.06 -39.33 -5.13
CA ALA A 58 6.26 -39.69 -4.38
C ALA A 58 5.96 -39.92 -2.89
N ALA A 59 5.24 -39.00 -2.24
CA ALA A 59 4.78 -39.13 -0.86
C ALA A 59 3.92 -40.38 -0.69
N MET A 60 3.02 -40.64 -1.64
CA MET A 60 2.26 -41.87 -1.65
C MET A 60 3.22 -43.07 -1.67
N CYS A 61 4.11 -43.20 -2.64
CA CYS A 61 5.06 -44.34 -2.69
C CYS A 61 5.92 -44.49 -1.41
N LEU A 62 6.35 -43.37 -0.80
CA LEU A 62 7.15 -43.37 0.42
C LEU A 62 6.35 -43.75 1.68
N PHE A 63 5.07 -43.35 1.75
CA PHE A 63 4.20 -43.50 2.93
C PHE A 63 3.10 -44.58 2.78
N SER A 64 3.01 -45.27 1.64
CA SER A 64 2.09 -46.41 1.40
C SER A 64 2.61 -47.77 1.87
N GLY A 65 3.81 -47.83 2.44
CA GLY A 65 4.39 -49.10 2.90
C GLY A 65 3.52 -49.82 3.93
N PRO A 66 3.71 -51.14 4.14
CA PRO A 66 3.00 -51.96 5.14
C PRO A 66 3.12 -51.47 6.60
N LEU A 67 3.80 -50.34 6.85
CA LEU A 67 4.02 -49.73 8.16
C LEU A 67 2.82 -48.90 8.66
N ARG A 68 1.90 -48.44 7.81
CA ARG A 68 0.69 -47.70 8.24
C ARG A 68 -0.47 -48.60 8.69
N GLN A 69 -0.35 -49.92 8.50
CA GLN A 69 -1.42 -50.88 8.81
C GLN A 69 -1.54 -51.20 10.31
N LYS A 70 -0.77 -50.55 11.19
CA LYS A 70 -0.72 -50.88 12.63
C LYS A 70 -1.51 -49.95 13.55
N SER A 71 -2.17 -48.90 13.06
CA SER A 71 -2.92 -47.95 13.90
C SER A 71 -4.38 -47.79 13.48
N GLY A 72 -5.14 -48.87 13.57
CA GLY A 72 -6.59 -48.81 13.35
C GLY A 72 -7.27 -50.16 13.41
N ASN A 73 -7.40 -50.74 14.60
CA ASN A 73 -8.41 -51.75 14.87
C ASN A 73 -9.81 -51.10 14.75
N LEU A 74 -10.34 -51.00 13.54
CA LEU A 74 -11.77 -50.76 13.34
C LEU A 74 -12.28 -51.60 12.18
N SER A 75 -12.97 -52.67 12.56
CA SER A 75 -13.79 -53.54 11.73
C SER A 75 -14.63 -52.72 10.75
N ARG A 76 -14.38 -52.83 9.43
CA ARG A 76 -15.30 -52.35 8.40
C ARG A 76 -14.99 -53.00 7.04
N ASP A 77 -16.07 -53.31 6.33
CA ASP A 77 -16.12 -54.19 5.15
C ASP A 77 -14.98 -54.08 4.12
N PRO A 78 -14.47 -55.21 3.60
CA PRO A 78 -13.32 -55.26 2.70
C PRO A 78 -13.60 -54.78 1.26
N SER A 79 -14.86 -54.75 0.80
CA SER A 79 -15.21 -54.47 -0.61
C SER A 79 -15.36 -52.97 -0.94
N LEU A 80 -15.92 -52.16 -0.03
CA LEU A 80 -16.09 -50.71 -0.22
C LEU A 80 -14.83 -49.91 0.13
N SER A 81 -14.00 -50.45 1.02
CA SER A 81 -12.75 -49.84 1.47
C SER A 81 -11.67 -49.85 0.39
N SER A 82 -11.63 -50.85 -0.49
CA SER A 82 -10.56 -50.99 -1.52
C SER A 82 -10.62 -49.90 -2.60
N LYS A 83 -11.81 -49.52 -3.08
CA LYS A 83 -11.98 -48.55 -4.17
C LYS A 83 -11.88 -47.07 -3.71
N ARG A 84 -12.21 -46.78 -2.44
CA ARG A 84 -11.96 -45.45 -1.81
C ARG A 84 -10.50 -45.27 -1.37
N ARG A 85 -9.74 -46.35 -1.19
CA ARG A 85 -8.35 -46.31 -0.69
C ARG A 85 -7.36 -45.70 -1.68
N GLY A 86 -7.56 -45.82 -2.99
CA GLY A 86 -6.63 -45.25 -3.98
C GLY A 86 -6.87 -43.76 -4.23
N LEU A 87 -8.03 -43.42 -4.79
CA LEU A 87 -8.33 -42.05 -5.21
C LEU A 87 -8.58 -41.09 -4.04
N GLY A 88 -9.21 -41.58 -2.96
CA GLY A 88 -9.43 -40.80 -1.74
C GLY A 88 -8.12 -40.48 -1.04
N TRP A 89 -7.19 -41.44 -1.00
CA TRP A 89 -5.87 -41.21 -0.41
C TRP A 89 -4.99 -40.29 -1.27
N LEU A 90 -5.07 -40.39 -2.61
CA LEU A 90 -4.44 -39.41 -3.50
C LEU A 90 -4.95 -38.00 -3.20
N TYR A 91 -6.27 -37.82 -3.11
CA TYR A 91 -6.86 -36.53 -2.78
C TYR A 91 -6.41 -36.02 -1.40
N GLU A 92 -6.44 -36.87 -0.38
CA GLU A 92 -6.02 -36.53 0.99
C GLU A 92 -4.55 -36.09 1.03
N THR A 93 -3.64 -36.84 0.41
CA THR A 93 -2.21 -36.51 0.36
C THR A 93 -1.96 -35.26 -0.48
N PHE A 94 -2.64 -35.11 -1.63
CA PHE A 94 -2.55 -33.92 -2.47
C PHE A 94 -3.01 -32.66 -1.71
N TYR A 95 -4.13 -32.74 -1.00
CA TYR A 95 -4.67 -31.67 -0.19
C TYR A 95 -3.71 -31.29 0.94
N ASN A 96 -3.19 -32.29 1.67
CA ASN A 96 -2.23 -32.07 2.74
C ASN A 96 -0.93 -31.43 2.23
N LEU A 97 -0.46 -31.80 1.03
CA LEU A 97 0.72 -31.18 0.42
C LEU A 97 0.45 -29.76 -0.11
N ILE A 98 -0.75 -29.45 -0.61
CA ILE A 98 -1.13 -28.07 -0.93
C ILE A 98 -1.11 -27.20 0.32
N ILE A 99 -1.66 -27.68 1.43
CA ILE A 99 -1.63 -26.94 2.70
C ILE A 99 -0.19 -26.82 3.20
N LEU A 100 0.61 -27.87 3.06
CA LEU A 100 2.02 -27.88 3.46
C LEU A 100 2.87 -26.91 2.64
N LEU A 101 2.57 -26.75 1.35
CA LEU A 101 3.17 -25.73 0.49
C LEU A 101 2.93 -24.31 1.03
N THR A 102 1.79 -24.08 1.70
CA THR A 102 1.49 -22.82 2.41
C THR A 102 1.96 -22.81 3.86
N THR A 103 2.60 -23.89 4.33
CA THR A 103 3.09 -24.10 5.70
C THR A 103 2.01 -24.04 6.81
N ALA A 104 0.73 -24.08 6.45
CA ALA A 104 -0.36 -23.91 7.43
C ALA A 104 -0.60 -25.14 8.32
N ASN A 105 -0.09 -26.31 7.92
CA ASN A 105 -0.15 -27.56 8.68
C ASN A 105 1.25 -28.05 9.14
N HIS A 106 2.24 -27.16 9.15
CA HIS A 106 3.56 -27.40 9.74
C HIS A 106 3.52 -27.02 11.24
N PRO A 107 4.02 -27.86 12.18
CA PRO A 107 4.76 -29.11 11.97
C PRO A 107 3.90 -30.37 11.93
N ASP A 108 2.58 -30.27 12.14
CA ASP A 108 1.69 -31.42 12.43
C ASP A 108 1.79 -32.56 11.41
N VAL A 109 1.79 -32.25 10.12
CA VAL A 109 1.89 -33.28 9.06
C VAL A 109 3.30 -33.89 8.98
N ILE A 110 4.34 -33.08 9.14
CA ILE A 110 5.74 -33.54 9.09
C ILE A 110 6.05 -34.41 10.30
N LEU A 111 5.59 -34.02 11.49
CA LEU A 111 5.86 -34.74 12.73
C LEU A 111 5.24 -36.15 12.71
N SER A 112 4.03 -36.28 12.15
CA SER A 112 3.40 -37.58 11.95
C SER A 112 4.24 -38.48 11.03
N ASN A 113 4.73 -37.95 9.90
CA ASN A 113 5.55 -38.71 8.95
C ASN A 113 6.93 -39.05 9.56
N TYR A 114 7.53 -38.13 10.30
CA TYR A 114 8.84 -38.28 10.93
C TYR A 114 8.84 -39.35 12.03
N ASN A 115 7.77 -39.40 12.84
CA ASN A 115 7.62 -40.39 13.89
C ASN A 115 7.50 -41.82 13.33
N GLU A 116 6.93 -41.98 12.14
CA GLU A 116 6.87 -43.27 11.45
C GLU A 116 8.21 -43.63 10.79
N ASN A 117 8.84 -42.68 10.08
CA ASN A 117 10.13 -42.88 9.44
C ASN A 117 10.97 -41.60 9.50
N ARG A 118 12.12 -41.64 10.18
CA ARG A 118 13.04 -40.49 10.25
C ARG A 118 13.55 -40.04 8.89
N ALA A 119 13.61 -40.93 7.89
CA ALA A 119 14.00 -40.57 6.53
C ALA A 119 12.91 -39.78 5.78
N ALA A 120 11.67 -39.76 6.28
CA ALA A 120 10.58 -38.94 5.75
C ALA A 120 10.88 -37.44 5.79
N SER A 121 11.66 -36.99 6.78
CA SER A 121 12.02 -35.58 6.91
C SER A 121 12.78 -35.06 5.70
N PHE A 122 13.59 -35.90 5.03
CA PHE A 122 14.30 -35.49 3.82
C PHE A 122 13.33 -35.13 2.70
N PHE A 123 12.24 -35.92 2.54
CA PHE A 123 11.20 -35.60 1.57
C PHE A 123 10.51 -34.28 1.92
N ASP A 124 10.07 -34.10 3.17
CA ASP A 124 9.35 -32.90 3.59
C ASP A 124 10.22 -31.63 3.51
N ILE A 125 11.50 -31.73 3.86
CA ILE A 125 12.49 -30.64 3.75
C ILE A 125 12.68 -30.25 2.27
N ILE A 126 12.88 -31.22 1.38
CA ILE A 126 13.04 -30.94 -0.06
C ILE A 126 11.74 -30.35 -0.63
N PHE A 127 10.59 -30.89 -0.24
CA PHE A 127 9.29 -30.39 -0.67
C PHE A 127 9.09 -28.92 -0.30
N LEU A 128 9.37 -28.56 0.95
CA LEU A 128 9.29 -27.17 1.42
C LEU A 128 10.36 -26.28 0.79
N ALA A 129 11.59 -26.78 0.63
CA ALA A 129 12.66 -25.99 0.04
C ALA A 129 12.35 -25.59 -1.40
N VAL A 130 11.88 -26.55 -2.20
CA VAL A 130 11.51 -26.31 -3.60
C VAL A 130 10.18 -25.55 -3.67
N GLY A 131 9.15 -25.99 -2.96
CA GLY A 131 7.81 -25.39 -3.00
C GLY A 131 7.78 -23.95 -2.49
N THR A 132 8.31 -23.72 -1.29
CA THR A 132 8.22 -22.42 -0.63
C THR A 132 9.31 -21.47 -1.10
N TYR A 133 10.57 -21.88 -1.13
CA TYR A 133 11.65 -20.94 -1.46
C TYR A 133 11.93 -20.79 -2.95
N ILE A 134 11.64 -21.79 -3.78
CA ILE A 134 11.83 -21.66 -5.23
C ILE A 134 10.52 -21.22 -5.88
N PHE A 135 9.46 -22.02 -5.80
CA PHE A 135 8.22 -21.71 -6.50
C PHE A 135 7.56 -20.40 -6.02
N MET A 136 7.35 -20.19 -4.71
CA MET A 136 6.67 -18.95 -4.26
C MET A 136 7.49 -17.68 -4.54
N ASN A 137 8.82 -17.75 -4.53
CA ASN A 137 9.66 -16.63 -4.91
C ASN A 137 9.63 -16.35 -6.42
N ILE A 138 9.63 -17.40 -7.26
CA ILE A 138 9.42 -17.25 -8.71
C ILE A 138 8.04 -16.67 -9.00
N PHE A 139 6.98 -17.14 -8.32
CA PHE A 139 5.63 -16.60 -8.44
C PHE A 139 5.62 -15.09 -8.16
N THR A 140 6.23 -14.68 -7.05
CA THR A 140 6.35 -13.28 -6.66
C THR A 140 7.13 -12.47 -7.70
N ALA A 141 8.21 -13.01 -8.26
CA ALA A 141 9.01 -12.36 -9.30
C ALA A 141 8.22 -12.16 -10.60
N ILE A 142 7.45 -13.17 -11.03
CA ILE A 142 6.59 -13.06 -12.22
C ILE A 142 5.53 -11.98 -11.99
N MET A 143 4.83 -12.02 -10.85
CA MET A 143 3.84 -11.01 -10.47
C MET A 143 4.43 -9.59 -10.48
N TYR A 144 5.63 -9.42 -9.92
CA TYR A 144 6.31 -8.14 -9.89
C TYR A 144 6.65 -7.62 -11.29
N ASN A 145 7.25 -8.47 -12.15
CA ASN A 145 7.63 -8.06 -13.51
C ASN A 145 6.43 -7.61 -14.34
N GLN A 146 5.30 -8.30 -14.19
CA GLN A 146 4.05 -7.98 -14.86
C GLN A 146 3.46 -6.66 -14.38
N PHE A 147 3.40 -6.46 -13.07
CA PHE A 147 2.92 -5.22 -12.50
C PHE A 147 3.84 -4.03 -12.87
N ARG A 148 5.16 -4.24 -12.86
CA ARG A 148 6.15 -3.24 -13.29
C ARG A 148 5.97 -2.86 -14.76
N GLY A 149 5.81 -3.83 -15.65
CA GLY A 149 5.53 -3.58 -17.07
C GLY A 149 4.25 -2.77 -17.28
N TYR A 150 3.18 -3.13 -16.56
CA TYR A 150 1.93 -2.38 -16.58
C TYR A 150 2.08 -0.94 -16.05
N LEU A 151 2.78 -0.73 -14.92
CA LEU A 151 3.03 0.61 -14.38
C LEU A 151 3.79 1.47 -15.39
N HIS A 152 4.82 0.93 -16.03
CA HIS A 152 5.59 1.61 -17.06
C HIS A 152 4.68 2.06 -18.22
N SER A 153 3.95 1.12 -18.84
CA SER A 153 3.04 1.45 -19.94
C SER A 153 1.91 2.39 -19.52
N SER A 154 1.46 2.35 -18.26
CA SER A 154 0.44 3.25 -17.74
C SER A 154 0.96 4.70 -17.66
N VAL A 155 2.20 4.88 -17.20
CA VAL A 155 2.89 6.17 -17.16
C VAL A 155 3.13 6.68 -18.58
N GLU A 156 3.64 5.86 -19.49
CA GLU A 156 3.84 6.22 -20.90
C GLU A 156 2.54 6.66 -21.56
N LYS A 157 1.46 5.89 -21.42
CA LYS A 157 0.14 6.26 -21.96
C LYS A 157 -0.37 7.57 -21.37
N ARG A 158 -0.09 7.85 -20.09
CA ARG A 158 -0.46 9.14 -19.45
C ARG A 158 0.30 10.30 -20.07
N ILE A 159 1.62 10.17 -20.23
CA ILE A 159 2.47 11.20 -20.85
C ILE A 159 2.07 11.39 -22.32
N PHE A 160 1.87 10.30 -23.06
CA PHE A 160 1.45 10.32 -24.45
C PHE A 160 0.10 11.03 -24.64
N ARG A 161 -0.94 10.64 -23.90
CA ARG A 161 -2.26 11.32 -23.96
C ARG A 161 -2.12 12.81 -23.68
N ARG A 162 -1.26 13.20 -22.74
CA ARG A 162 -1.03 14.61 -22.45
C ARG A 162 -0.34 15.34 -23.60
N ARG A 163 0.70 14.74 -24.20
CA ARG A 163 1.38 15.31 -25.38
C ARG A 163 0.42 15.47 -26.55
N VAL A 164 -0.45 14.49 -26.79
CA VAL A 164 -1.49 14.57 -27.82
C VAL A 164 -2.49 15.69 -27.51
N ALA A 165 -2.94 15.82 -26.25
CA ALA A 165 -3.87 16.88 -25.85
C ALA A 165 -3.24 18.29 -25.99
N VAL A 166 -1.99 18.47 -25.60
CA VAL A 166 -1.26 19.75 -25.77
C VAL A 166 -1.09 20.05 -27.26
N ARG A 167 -0.73 19.07 -28.08
CA ARG A 167 -0.65 19.26 -29.54
C ARG A 167 -2.01 19.62 -30.14
N ALA A 168 -3.08 18.96 -29.72
CA ALA A 168 -4.43 19.29 -30.17
C ALA A 168 -4.84 20.71 -29.75
N ALA A 169 -4.47 21.15 -28.54
CA ALA A 169 -4.69 22.52 -28.11
C ALA A 169 -3.93 23.53 -29.00
N PHE A 170 -2.68 23.23 -29.38
CA PHE A 170 -1.95 24.06 -30.35
C PHE A 170 -2.69 24.18 -31.69
N GLU A 171 -3.19 23.06 -32.23
CA GLU A 171 -3.91 23.06 -33.52
C GLU A 171 -5.20 23.90 -33.49
N VAL A 172 -5.82 24.04 -32.32
CA VAL A 172 -7.00 24.89 -32.11
C VAL A 172 -6.62 26.36 -31.91
N LEU A 173 -5.47 26.63 -31.27
CA LEU A 173 -5.03 27.98 -30.90
C LEU A 173 -4.20 28.69 -31.98
N LYS A 174 -3.65 27.96 -32.96
CA LYS A 174 -2.79 28.53 -34.00
C LYS A 174 -3.50 29.61 -34.81
N SER A 175 -2.73 30.63 -35.22
CA SER A 175 -3.20 31.59 -36.22
C SER A 175 -3.46 30.90 -37.56
N ARG A 176 -4.34 31.49 -38.38
CA ARG A 176 -4.64 31.02 -39.75
C ARG A 176 -3.59 31.46 -40.78
N ASP A 177 -2.53 32.10 -40.33
CA ASP A 177 -1.45 32.60 -41.18
C ASP A 177 -0.62 31.45 -41.79
N LEU A 178 0.21 31.80 -42.79
CA LEU A 178 1.12 30.89 -43.50
C LEU A 178 2.03 30.08 -42.56
N ILE A 179 2.35 30.63 -41.38
CA ILE A 179 3.13 29.95 -40.35
C ILE A 179 2.18 29.67 -39.18
N PRO A 180 2.01 28.40 -38.76
CA PRO A 180 1.19 28.07 -37.61
C PRO A 180 1.92 28.49 -36.34
N VAL A 181 1.45 29.58 -35.72
CA VAL A 181 2.04 30.14 -34.49
C VAL A 181 0.94 30.53 -33.51
N VAL A 182 1.22 30.47 -32.20
CA VAL A 182 0.30 30.87 -31.13
C VAL A 182 0.89 32.06 -30.37
N ASP A 183 0.15 33.16 -30.26
CA ASP A 183 0.58 34.34 -29.51
C ASP A 183 0.70 34.01 -28.01
N ALA A 184 1.80 34.48 -27.39
CA ALA A 184 2.05 34.22 -25.96
C ALA A 184 0.95 34.83 -25.05
N ASP A 185 0.41 35.99 -25.43
CA ASP A 185 -0.64 36.69 -24.66
C ASP A 185 -1.95 35.89 -24.59
N LYS A 186 -2.30 35.20 -25.68
CA LYS A 186 -3.45 34.29 -25.70
C LYS A 186 -3.26 33.14 -24.72
N ILE A 187 -2.04 32.62 -24.58
CA ILE A 187 -1.72 31.55 -23.63
C ILE A 187 -1.84 32.06 -22.18
N LEU A 188 -1.38 33.27 -21.90
CA LEU A 188 -1.51 33.89 -20.57
C LEU A 188 -2.97 34.06 -20.16
N GLN A 189 -3.82 34.57 -21.06
CA GLN A 189 -5.27 34.67 -20.83
C GLN A 189 -5.92 33.31 -20.56
N LEU A 190 -5.54 32.27 -21.33
CA LEU A 190 -6.05 30.91 -21.12
C LEU A 190 -5.61 30.30 -19.79
N LEU A 191 -4.38 30.58 -19.35
CA LEU A 191 -3.89 30.10 -18.06
C LEU A 191 -4.70 30.65 -16.89
N ASP A 192 -5.27 31.84 -17.01
CA ASP A 192 -6.14 32.43 -15.98
C ASP A 192 -7.46 31.68 -15.86
N GLU A 193 -8.09 31.33 -16.99
CA GLU A 193 -9.37 30.61 -17.03
C GLU A 193 -9.27 29.13 -16.61
N VAL A 194 -8.11 28.49 -16.81
CA VAL A 194 -7.95 27.05 -16.54
C VAL A 194 -7.84 26.76 -15.04
N GLN A 195 -8.56 25.74 -14.57
CA GLN A 195 -8.41 25.21 -13.21
C GLN A 195 -7.13 24.38 -13.08
N MET A 196 -6.08 24.98 -12.51
CA MET A 196 -4.81 24.32 -12.24
C MET A 196 -4.11 24.94 -11.02
N PRO A 197 -3.18 24.21 -10.36
CA PRO A 197 -2.46 24.73 -9.21
C PRO A 197 -1.74 26.05 -9.53
N SER A 198 -1.86 27.04 -8.63
CA SER A 198 -1.30 28.40 -8.81
C SER A 198 0.19 28.38 -9.11
N TRP A 199 0.96 27.53 -8.45
CA TRP A 199 2.40 27.40 -8.70
C TRP A 199 2.71 26.91 -10.13
N LYS A 200 1.86 26.04 -10.73
CA LYS A 200 2.04 25.61 -12.12
C LYS A 200 1.74 26.75 -13.08
N LYS A 201 0.72 27.56 -12.79
CA LYS A 201 0.42 28.77 -13.59
C LYS A 201 1.62 29.71 -13.56
N ALA A 202 2.12 30.01 -12.37
CA ALA A 202 3.26 30.90 -12.16
C ALA A 202 4.52 30.42 -12.90
N VAL A 203 4.85 29.12 -12.82
CA VAL A 203 6.05 28.59 -13.50
C VAL A 203 5.92 28.70 -15.03
N ILE A 204 4.73 28.43 -15.58
CA ILE A 204 4.49 28.54 -17.02
C ILE A 204 4.50 30.01 -17.46
N SER A 205 3.82 30.90 -16.73
CA SER A 205 3.77 32.33 -17.05
C SER A 205 5.16 32.96 -16.99
N THR A 206 5.97 32.62 -15.98
CA THR A 206 7.35 33.12 -15.87
C THR A 206 8.21 32.64 -17.04
N LYS A 207 8.08 31.39 -17.49
CA LYS A 207 8.83 30.90 -18.67
C LYS A 207 8.38 31.60 -19.96
N LEU A 208 7.07 31.83 -20.13
CA LEU A 208 6.52 32.55 -21.27
C LEU A 208 7.03 34.00 -21.33
N MET A 209 6.97 34.73 -20.20
CA MET A 209 7.45 36.11 -20.12
C MET A 209 8.97 36.21 -20.31
N ALA A 210 9.75 35.32 -19.70
CA ALA A 210 11.21 35.42 -19.73
C ALA A 210 11.85 35.00 -21.07
N GLN A 211 11.26 34.04 -21.79
CA GLN A 211 11.88 33.50 -23.02
C GLN A 211 11.24 34.02 -24.31
N TYR A 212 9.96 34.41 -24.27
CA TYR A 212 9.22 34.74 -25.49
C TYR A 212 8.82 36.21 -25.57
N ASP A 213 8.70 36.94 -24.46
CA ASP A 213 8.44 38.41 -24.43
C ASP A 213 7.38 38.87 -25.46
N GLY A 214 6.24 38.17 -25.51
CA GLY A 214 5.15 38.45 -26.47
C GLY A 214 5.33 37.87 -27.89
N ASN A 215 6.50 37.31 -28.22
CA ASN A 215 6.73 36.65 -29.51
C ASN A 215 5.86 35.39 -29.64
N PRO A 216 5.38 35.09 -30.86
CA PRO A 216 4.49 33.98 -31.09
C PRO A 216 5.26 32.64 -31.08
N LEU A 217 4.69 31.61 -30.45
CA LEU A 217 5.32 30.30 -30.24
C LEU A 217 5.04 29.31 -31.37
N LYS A 218 6.09 28.67 -31.88
CA LYS A 218 5.98 27.52 -32.80
C LYS A 218 5.57 26.25 -32.04
N VAL A 219 5.17 25.21 -32.79
CA VAL A 219 4.74 23.91 -32.22
C VAL A 219 5.73 23.35 -31.19
N ASN A 220 7.03 23.32 -31.53
CA ASN A 220 8.05 22.72 -30.66
C ASN A 220 8.25 23.51 -29.36
N GLU A 221 8.21 24.83 -29.46
CA GLU A 221 8.33 25.77 -28.34
C GLU A 221 7.11 25.67 -27.42
N PHE A 222 5.90 25.68 -28.00
CA PHE A 222 4.65 25.45 -27.28
C PHE A 222 4.67 24.13 -26.52
N MET A 223 5.06 23.04 -27.18
CA MET A 223 5.17 21.72 -26.56
C MET A 223 6.19 21.70 -25.42
N ASP A 224 7.31 22.41 -25.53
CA ASP A 224 8.34 22.48 -24.49
C ASP A 224 7.92 23.30 -23.27
N VAL A 225 7.16 24.39 -23.46
CA VAL A 225 6.56 25.16 -22.37
C VAL A 225 5.63 24.25 -21.55
N PHE A 226 4.77 23.47 -22.20
CA PHE A 226 3.83 22.59 -21.50
C PHE A 226 4.44 21.30 -20.93
N ARG A 227 5.72 20.99 -21.22
CA ARG A 227 6.45 19.94 -20.47
C ARG A 227 6.55 20.28 -18.99
N LEU A 228 6.56 21.56 -18.62
CA LEU A 228 6.55 22.02 -17.23
C LEU A 228 5.37 21.47 -16.42
N LEU A 229 4.27 21.06 -17.06
CA LEU A 229 3.17 20.40 -16.37
C LEU A 229 3.57 19.06 -15.73
N ASP A 230 4.67 18.42 -16.18
CA ASP A 230 5.22 17.16 -15.64
C ASP A 230 6.04 17.38 -14.37
N LEU A 231 6.38 18.63 -14.02
CA LEU A 231 7.12 18.91 -12.80
C LEU A 231 6.34 18.41 -11.58
N ALA A 232 7.07 17.75 -10.69
CA ALA A 232 6.59 17.43 -9.37
C ALA A 232 6.26 18.73 -8.63
N ALA A 233 5.29 18.67 -7.72
CA ALA A 233 4.99 19.81 -6.89
C ALA A 233 6.27 20.23 -6.13
N PRO A 234 6.61 21.53 -6.11
CA PRO A 234 7.69 21.99 -5.25
C PRO A 234 7.35 21.60 -3.80
N PRO A 235 8.37 21.38 -2.95
CA PRO A 235 8.13 21.23 -1.52
C PRO A 235 7.25 22.39 -1.06
N ARG A 236 6.21 22.08 -0.28
CA ARG A 236 5.22 23.08 0.17
C ARG A 236 5.96 24.31 0.70
N THR A 237 5.52 25.48 0.27
CA THR A 237 6.07 26.78 0.68
C THR A 237 6.35 26.79 2.18
N PRO A 238 7.50 27.33 2.63
CA PRO A 238 7.82 27.38 4.05
C PRO A 238 6.64 28.00 4.80
N VAL A 239 6.22 27.33 5.87
CA VAL A 239 5.07 27.72 6.68
C VAL A 239 5.24 29.19 7.06
N LEU A 240 4.26 30.03 6.72
CA LEU A 240 4.28 31.44 7.08
C LEU A 240 4.40 31.54 8.60
N VAL A 241 5.58 31.91 9.09
CA VAL A 241 5.80 32.06 10.52
C VAL A 241 5.32 33.44 10.93
N ARG A 242 4.55 33.52 12.02
CA ARG A 242 4.08 34.81 12.52
C ARG A 242 5.29 35.64 12.96
N GLN A 243 5.41 36.86 12.47
CA GLN A 243 6.44 37.80 12.94
C GLN A 243 5.94 38.45 14.23
N PHE A 244 6.64 38.24 15.34
CA PHE A 244 6.34 38.90 16.61
C PHE A 244 7.20 40.16 16.78
N THR A 245 6.58 41.26 17.19
CA THR A 245 7.24 42.55 17.44
C THR A 245 7.96 42.60 18.79
N SER A 246 7.70 41.68 19.72
CA SER A 246 8.36 41.65 21.02
C SER A 246 9.63 40.79 21.01
N PRO A 247 10.71 41.24 21.69
CA PRO A 247 12.02 40.56 21.65
C PRO A 247 12.00 39.18 22.30
N ILE A 248 11.22 39.01 23.37
CA ILE A 248 11.10 37.74 24.10
C ILE A 248 10.36 36.70 23.25
N ALA A 249 9.27 37.08 22.58
CA ALA A 249 8.53 36.16 21.72
C ALA A 249 9.35 35.73 20.49
N SER A 250 10.16 36.63 19.94
CA SER A 250 11.07 36.34 18.83
C SER A 250 12.18 35.35 19.24
N GLN A 251 12.74 35.47 20.46
CA GLN A 251 13.71 34.51 20.98
C GLN A 251 13.11 33.11 21.21
N VAL A 252 11.91 33.04 21.80
CA VAL A 252 11.19 31.77 22.01
C VAL A 252 10.84 31.12 20.67
N GLN A 253 10.38 31.90 19.70
CA GLN A 253 10.11 31.44 18.34
C GLN A 253 11.37 30.87 17.67
N LEU A 254 12.51 31.56 17.78
CA LEU A 254 13.78 31.09 17.22
C LEU A 254 14.25 29.78 17.89
N PHE A 255 14.02 29.64 19.19
CA PHE A 255 14.31 28.41 19.93
C PHE A 255 13.41 27.24 19.47
N CYS A 256 12.10 27.45 19.39
CA CYS A 256 11.18 26.40 18.94
C CYS A 256 11.38 26.00 17.47
N LEU A 257 11.89 26.90 16.63
CA LEU A 257 12.29 26.60 15.24
C LEU A 257 13.68 25.96 15.14
N SER A 258 14.45 25.94 16.24
CA SER A 258 15.81 25.39 16.23
C SER A 258 15.80 23.87 16.12
N ASN A 259 16.88 23.31 15.56
CA ASN A 259 17.09 21.87 15.52
C ASN A 259 17.23 21.25 16.92
N LEU A 260 17.52 22.04 17.95
CA LEU A 260 17.62 21.56 19.32
C LEU A 260 16.25 21.22 19.89
N TYR A 261 15.26 22.09 19.68
CA TYR A 261 13.88 21.85 20.12
C TYR A 261 13.32 20.56 19.52
N ARG A 262 13.51 20.36 18.21
CA ARG A 262 13.11 19.11 17.53
C ARG A 262 13.81 17.87 18.09
N LYS A 263 15.08 17.98 18.50
CA LYS A 263 15.79 16.87 19.16
C LYS A 263 15.23 16.59 20.56
N ILE A 264 14.85 17.61 21.31
CA ILE A 264 14.22 17.48 22.63
C ILE A 264 12.84 16.81 22.51
N GLU A 265 12.03 17.24 21.55
CA GLU A 265 10.72 16.66 21.22
C GLU A 265 10.83 15.16 20.88
N LEU A 266 11.76 14.82 20.00
CA LEU A 266 12.04 13.42 19.64
C LEU A 266 12.52 12.61 20.85
N PHE A 267 13.42 13.18 21.66
CA PHE A 267 13.89 12.54 22.87
C PHE A 267 12.75 12.28 23.87
N LEU A 268 11.89 13.27 24.11
CA LEU A 268 10.72 13.13 24.96
C LEU A 268 9.78 12.03 24.46
N SER A 269 9.56 11.97 23.15
CA SER A 269 8.74 10.92 22.52
C SER A 269 9.34 9.52 22.71
N ILE A 270 10.67 9.39 22.59
CA ILE A 270 11.36 8.12 22.88
C ILE A 270 11.21 7.74 24.36
N VAL A 271 11.39 8.70 25.27
CA VAL A 271 11.22 8.45 26.72
C VAL A 271 9.79 8.00 27.02
N ASN A 272 8.78 8.64 26.42
CA ASN A 272 7.38 8.24 26.58
C ASN A 272 7.16 6.79 26.11
N VAL A 273 7.69 6.41 24.94
CA VAL A 273 7.59 5.01 24.44
C VAL A 273 8.25 4.03 25.40
N VAL A 274 9.44 4.36 25.94
CA VAL A 274 10.12 3.51 26.93
C VAL A 274 9.30 3.41 28.22
N CYS A 275 8.71 4.51 28.70
CA CYS A 275 7.82 4.51 29.85
C CYS A 275 6.60 3.60 29.62
N ILE A 276 5.97 3.66 28.45
CA ILE A 276 4.83 2.79 28.10
C ILE A 276 5.25 1.31 28.07
N VAL A 277 6.43 0.99 27.51
CA VAL A 277 6.95 -0.38 27.51
C VAL A 277 7.20 -0.87 28.94
N LEU A 278 7.80 -0.05 29.81
CA LEU A 278 8.01 -0.40 31.22
C LEU A 278 6.69 -0.56 31.98
N GLN A 279 5.70 0.29 31.71
CA GLN A 279 4.35 0.16 32.27
C GLN A 279 3.69 -1.14 31.82
N LEU A 280 3.80 -1.51 30.54
CA LEU A 280 3.20 -2.72 29.99
C LEU A 280 3.81 -3.98 30.61
N VAL A 281 5.13 -4.01 30.80
CA VAL A 281 5.82 -5.09 31.52
C VAL A 281 5.43 -5.12 33.00
N ALA A 282 5.39 -3.97 33.68
CA ALA A 282 5.02 -3.92 35.09
C ALA A 282 3.54 -4.24 35.35
N PHE A 283 2.66 -4.06 34.36
CA PHE A 283 1.23 -4.36 34.45
C PHE A 283 0.93 -5.84 34.21
N GLU A 284 1.83 -6.60 33.58
CA GLU A 284 1.68 -8.05 33.40
C GLU A 284 1.51 -8.78 34.74
N ASP A 285 2.12 -8.24 35.81
CA ASP A 285 2.10 -8.80 37.16
C ASP A 285 1.04 -8.17 38.09
N ALA A 286 0.28 -7.15 37.66
CA ALA A 286 -0.58 -6.35 38.54
C ALA A 286 -2.06 -6.30 38.09
N GLU A 287 -2.99 -6.68 38.99
CA GLU A 287 -4.45 -6.69 38.70
C GLU A 287 -5.11 -5.29 38.63
N THR A 288 -4.43 -4.25 39.13
CA THR A 288 -4.98 -2.87 39.13
C THR A 288 -3.97 -1.85 38.62
N PRO A 289 -4.41 -0.88 37.79
CA PRO A 289 -3.52 0.17 37.30
C PRO A 289 -3.04 1.04 38.46
N SER A 290 -1.72 1.18 38.58
CA SER A 290 -1.15 2.06 39.60
C SER A 290 -1.51 3.52 39.29
N PHE A 291 -1.87 4.28 40.33
CA PHE A 291 -2.14 5.71 40.19
C PHE A 291 -0.93 6.49 39.65
N ALA A 292 0.29 5.99 39.91
CA ALA A 292 1.53 6.55 39.38
C ALA A 292 1.58 6.50 37.85
N PHE A 293 1.12 5.41 37.22
CA PHE A 293 1.09 5.29 35.76
C PHE A 293 0.09 6.25 35.13
N LEU A 294 -1.08 6.43 35.77
CA LEU A 294 -2.06 7.43 35.34
C LEU A 294 -1.46 8.84 35.38
N MET A 295 -0.73 9.19 36.46
CA MET A 295 -0.08 10.49 36.59
C MET A 295 1.00 10.72 35.53
N ILE A 296 1.83 9.71 35.25
CA ILE A 296 2.86 9.78 34.22
C ILE A 296 2.24 9.99 32.82
N ASN A 297 1.21 9.22 32.49
CA ASN A 297 0.55 9.31 31.19
C ASN A 297 -0.18 10.65 31.01
N THR A 298 -0.82 11.16 32.08
CA THR A 298 -1.44 12.49 32.08
C THR A 298 -0.40 13.61 31.92
N CYS A 299 0.78 13.46 32.52
CA CYS A 299 1.89 14.40 32.36
C CYS A 299 2.36 14.48 30.90
N PHE A 300 2.63 13.33 30.27
CA PHE A 300 3.01 13.30 28.86
C PHE A 300 1.92 13.87 27.94
N ALA A 301 0.64 13.54 28.20
CA ALA A 301 -0.49 14.13 27.47
C ALA A 301 -0.52 15.66 27.59
N GLY A 302 -0.27 16.20 28.79
CA GLY A 302 -0.16 17.64 29.02
C GLY A 302 0.99 18.29 28.24
N VAL A 303 2.17 17.64 28.18
CA VAL A 303 3.31 18.16 27.41
C VAL A 303 3.00 18.20 25.91
N TYR A 304 2.37 17.17 25.35
CA TYR A 304 1.97 17.18 23.93
C TYR A 304 0.90 18.24 23.62
N MET A 305 -0.05 18.47 24.53
CA MET A 305 -1.02 19.56 24.36
C MET A 305 -0.37 20.94 24.39
N LEU A 306 0.62 21.15 25.27
CA LEU A 306 1.40 22.39 25.30
C LEU A 306 2.21 22.57 24.02
N GLU A 307 2.83 21.50 23.50
CA GLU A 307 3.57 21.51 22.25
C GLU A 307 2.70 21.91 21.05
N ILE A 308 1.51 21.34 20.93
CA ILE A 308 0.54 21.72 19.89
C ILE A 308 0.14 23.19 20.07
N GLY A 309 -0.06 23.64 21.31
CA GLY A 309 -0.34 25.05 21.62
C GLY A 309 0.77 26.00 21.15
N VAL A 310 2.04 25.64 21.42
CA VAL A 310 3.22 26.40 20.96
C VAL A 310 3.32 26.38 19.44
N SER A 311 3.07 25.24 18.81
CA SER A 311 3.08 25.08 17.35
C SER A 311 2.01 25.93 16.66
N VAL A 312 0.80 25.96 17.21
CA VAL A 312 -0.31 26.82 16.77
C VAL A 312 0.01 28.30 17.00
N TRP A 313 0.70 28.64 18.09
CA TRP A 313 1.10 30.01 18.38
C TRP A 313 2.15 30.54 17.38
N ILE A 314 3.14 29.71 17.02
CA ILE A 314 4.24 30.06 16.09
C ILE A 314 3.76 30.19 14.64
N HIS A 315 3.00 29.20 14.16
CA HIS A 315 2.57 29.13 12.76
C HIS A 315 1.22 29.83 12.53
N GLY A 316 0.47 30.12 13.59
CA GLY A 316 -0.89 30.62 13.53
C GLY A 316 -1.91 29.51 13.27
N TRP A 317 -3.13 29.71 13.78
CA TRP A 317 -4.23 28.74 13.69
C TRP A 317 -4.49 28.23 12.26
N ARG A 318 -4.48 29.14 11.27
CA ARG A 318 -4.77 28.79 9.88
C ARG A 318 -3.68 27.96 9.22
N ALA A 319 -2.40 28.28 9.45
CA ALA A 319 -1.31 27.53 8.83
C ALA A 319 -1.06 26.19 9.53
N SER A 320 -1.27 26.14 10.84
CA SER A 320 -1.16 24.91 11.64
C SER A 320 -2.22 23.87 11.24
N LEU A 321 -3.49 24.26 11.10
CA LEU A 321 -4.57 23.36 10.67
C LEU A 321 -4.49 22.93 9.20
N LEU A 322 -3.71 23.60 8.37
CA LEU A 322 -3.46 23.16 6.99
C LEU A 322 -2.42 22.04 6.90
N THR A 323 -1.68 21.80 7.99
CA THR A 323 -0.64 20.76 8.04
C THR A 323 -1.26 19.45 8.52
N PRO A 324 -1.24 18.37 7.71
CA PRO A 324 -1.91 17.13 8.06
C PRO A 324 -1.30 16.44 9.30
N VAL A 325 0.00 16.65 9.54
CA VAL A 325 0.70 16.13 10.73
C VAL A 325 0.13 16.77 11.99
N THR A 326 0.01 18.10 12.01
CA THR A 326 -0.51 18.81 13.19
C THR A 326 -1.98 18.50 13.46
N ILE A 327 -2.78 18.22 12.43
CA ILE A 327 -4.15 17.72 12.60
C ILE A 327 -4.14 16.33 13.25
N PHE A 328 -3.24 15.44 12.80
CA PHE A 328 -3.08 14.12 13.38
C PHE A 328 -2.68 14.22 14.86
N ASP A 329 -1.69 15.04 15.19
CA ASP A 329 -1.22 15.25 16.56
C ASP A 329 -2.34 15.81 17.44
N LEU A 330 -3.10 16.79 16.95
CA LEU A 330 -4.25 17.35 17.66
C LEU A 330 -5.32 16.29 17.96
N VAL A 331 -5.66 15.43 17.00
CA VAL A 331 -6.65 14.36 17.20
C VAL A 331 -6.15 13.32 18.19
N VAL A 332 -4.88 12.93 18.11
CA VAL A 332 -4.28 11.96 19.04
C VAL A 332 -4.20 12.52 20.45
N SER A 333 -3.68 13.73 20.63
CA SER A 333 -3.53 14.34 21.95
C SER A 333 -4.88 14.66 22.61
N THR A 334 -5.89 15.07 21.83
CA THR A 334 -7.26 15.25 22.36
C THR A 334 -7.92 13.92 22.73
N SER A 335 -7.70 12.86 21.95
CA SER A 335 -8.22 11.52 22.27
C SER A 335 -7.56 10.92 23.51
N ASN A 336 -6.28 11.21 23.76
CA ASN A 336 -5.56 10.74 24.95
C ASN A 336 -5.95 11.47 26.25
N LEU A 337 -6.62 12.61 26.15
CA LEU A 337 -7.06 13.41 27.29
C LEU A 337 -8.49 13.06 27.76
N VAL A 338 -9.26 12.39 26.90
CA VAL A 338 -10.62 11.88 27.15
C VAL A 338 -10.54 10.45 27.63
#